data_AF-A0A5S5D9F1-F1
#
_entry.id   AF-A0A5S5D9F1-F1
#
_cell.length_a   1.000
_cell.length_b   1.000
_cell.length_c   1.000
_cell.angle_alpha   90.00
_cell.angle_beta   90.00
_cell.angle_gamma   90.00
#
_symmetry.space_group_name_H-M   'P 1'
#
loop_
_entity.id
_entity.type
_entity.pdbx_description
1 polymer ?
#
loop_
_entity_poly.entity_id
_entity_poly.type
_entity_poly.pdbx_seq_one_letter_code
_entity_poly.pdbx_strand_id
1 'polypeptide(L)'
;MLNLIIILSDYFRTRNLQGLLWNITISSIICVLIHVSTSECQLPQLINSYINNTLNVLSLIIGFSIALFTLIITASNPNIDEMKKTYTSFKISGKEVSLFQHILITMIYIILVECLLLLLSLLFPFFFDPYDSSGKIAFYISIFLLSHIIICNISNTMNVYFVLCKPL
;
A
#
# COMPACT_ATOMS: atom_id res chain seq x y z
N MET A 1 14.01 8.74 -11.19
CA MET A 1 14.27 7.50 -10.43
C MET A 1 14.79 7.76 -9.00
N LEU A 2 15.78 8.64 -8.79
CA LEU A 2 16.35 8.90 -7.45
C LEU A 2 15.31 9.27 -6.37
N ASN A 3 14.35 10.14 -6.71
CA ASN A 3 13.29 10.59 -5.79
C ASN A 3 12.37 9.44 -5.34
N LEU A 4 12.16 8.44 -6.20
CA LEU A 4 11.31 7.28 -5.93
C LEU A 4 11.97 6.37 -4.88
N ILE A 5 13.29 6.18 -5.01
CA ILE A 5 14.11 5.43 -4.05
C ILE A 5 14.15 6.14 -2.70
N ILE A 6 14.25 7.47 -2.69
CA ILE A 6 14.23 8.27 -1.46
C ILE A 6 12.90 8.11 -0.72
N ILE A 7 11.76 8.22 -1.40
CA ILE A 7 10.44 8.04 -0.80
C ILE A 7 10.29 6.63 -0.20
N LEU A 8 10.71 5.59 -0.94
CA LEU A 8 10.70 4.22 -0.42
C LEU A 8 11.59 4.09 0.82
N SER A 9 12.80 4.64 0.77
CA SER A 9 13.74 4.63 1.90
C SER A 9 13.17 5.34 3.13
N ASP A 10 12.56 6.51 2.96
CA ASP A 10 11.96 7.28 4.06
C ASP A 10 10.78 6.53 4.69
N TYR A 11 9.98 5.82 3.90
CA TYR A 11 8.92 4.96 4.40
C TYR A 11 9.46 3.80 5.26
N PHE A 12 10.43 3.04 4.75
CA PHE A 12 11.00 1.92 5.52
C PHE A 12 11.72 2.40 6.79
N ARG A 13 12.32 3.59 6.76
CA ARG A 13 13.02 4.18 7.90
C ARG A 13 12.08 4.75 8.98
N THR A 14 10.87 5.16 8.61
CA THR A 14 9.88 5.72 9.54
C THR A 14 8.86 4.71 10.04
N ARG A 15 9.01 3.43 9.67
CA ARG A 15 8.08 2.40 10.09
C ARG A 15 8.68 1.52 11.18
N ASN A 16 7.87 1.21 12.18
CA ASN A 16 8.26 0.21 13.17
C ASN A 16 8.32 -1.17 12.50
N LEU A 17 9.41 -1.90 12.71
CA LEU A 17 9.65 -3.21 12.11
C LEU A 17 8.50 -4.19 12.40
N GLN A 18 7.94 -4.13 13.62
CA GLN A 18 6.82 -4.97 14.02
C GLN A 18 5.55 -4.70 13.19
N GLY A 19 5.21 -3.44 12.94
CA GLY A 19 4.04 -3.08 12.13
C GLY A 19 4.23 -3.42 10.65
N LEU A 20 5.46 -3.39 10.16
CA LEU A 20 5.78 -3.83 8.80
C LEU A 20 5.69 -5.35 8.65
N LEU A 21 6.23 -6.09 9.61
CA LEU A 21 6.17 -7.55 9.65
C LEU A 21 4.73 -8.06 9.76
N TRP A 22 3.88 -7.40 10.56
CA TRP A 22 2.45 -7.75 10.64
C TRP A 22 1.76 -7.65 9.29
N ASN A 23 1.98 -6.55 8.55
CA ASN A 23 1.37 -6.37 7.23
C ASN A 23 1.84 -7.43 6.24
N ILE A 24 3.15 -7.71 6.20
CA ILE A 24 3.71 -8.75 5.31
C ILE A 24 3.18 -10.14 5.68
N THR A 25 3.07 -10.44 6.96
CA THR A 25 2.61 -11.74 7.44
C THR A 25 1.17 -11.99 7.02
N ILE A 26 0.27 -11.02 7.21
CA ILE A 26 -1.14 -11.15 6.82
C ILE A 26 -1.27 -11.28 5.30
N SER A 27 -0.54 -10.48 4.51
CA SER A 27 -0.52 -10.61 3.04
C SER A 27 -0.04 -11.98 2.56
N SER A 28 0.99 -12.52 3.22
CA SER A 28 1.53 -13.83 2.90
C SER A 28 0.51 -14.94 3.20
N ILE A 29 -0.19 -14.84 4.33
CA ILE A 29 -1.26 -15.79 4.71
C ILE A 29 -2.37 -15.79 3.64
N ILE A 30 -2.81 -14.61 3.21
CA ILE A 30 -3.83 -14.48 2.14
C ILE A 30 -3.36 -15.16 0.86
N CYS A 31 -2.11 -14.93 0.45
CA CYS A 31 -1.54 -15.53 -0.75
C CYS A 31 -1.50 -17.07 -0.66
N VAL A 32 -1.07 -17.63 0.48
CA VAL A 32 -1.03 -19.08 0.71
C VAL A 32 -2.42 -19.69 0.71
N LEU A 33 -3.41 -19.04 1.33
CA LEU A 33 -4.80 -19.51 1.32
C LEU A 33 -5.37 -19.57 -0.11
N ILE A 34 -5.09 -18.56 -0.94
CA ILE A 34 -5.51 -18.55 -2.34
C ILE A 34 -4.82 -19.69 -3.10
N HIS A 35 -3.53 -19.88 -2.92
CA HIS A 35 -2.80 -20.98 -3.57
C HIS A 35 -3.39 -22.36 -3.23
N VAL A 36 -3.65 -22.65 -1.95
CA VAL A 36 -4.21 -23.94 -1.51
C VAL A 36 -5.66 -24.15 -1.98
N SER A 37 -6.45 -23.09 -2.07
CA SER A 37 -7.85 -23.16 -2.50
C SER A 37 -8.05 -23.26 -4.01
N THR A 38 -7.03 -22.97 -4.82
CA THR A 38 -7.16 -22.87 -6.28
C THR A 38 -6.69 -24.15 -6.96
N SER A 39 -7.56 -24.75 -7.78
CA SER A 39 -7.19 -25.88 -8.63
C SER A 39 -6.38 -25.45 -9.86
N GLU A 40 -5.39 -26.23 -10.28
CA GLU A 40 -4.52 -25.87 -11.41
C GLU A 40 -5.27 -25.66 -12.72
N CYS A 41 -6.36 -26.41 -12.94
CA CYS A 41 -7.17 -26.32 -14.17
C CYS A 41 -7.93 -25.00 -14.29
N GLN A 42 -8.28 -24.35 -13.17
CA GLN A 42 -9.05 -23.11 -13.15
C GLN A 42 -8.16 -21.85 -13.10
N LEU A 43 -6.86 -22.03 -12.80
CA LEU A 43 -5.92 -20.95 -12.55
C LEU A 43 -5.81 -19.94 -13.72
N PRO A 44 -5.72 -20.34 -15.01
CA PRO A 44 -5.61 -19.37 -16.10
C PRO A 44 -6.85 -18.47 -16.26
N GLN A 45 -8.04 -19.03 -16.08
CA GLN A 45 -9.29 -18.26 -16.12
C GLN A 45 -9.41 -17.30 -14.93
N LEU A 46 -8.95 -17.73 -13.76
CA LEU A 46 -8.89 -16.91 -12.56
C LEU A 46 -7.92 -15.73 -12.74
N ILE A 47 -6.75 -15.95 -13.35
CA ILE A 47 -5.75 -14.91 -13.64
C ILE A 47 -6.37 -13.80 -14.51
N ASN A 48 -7.04 -14.17 -15.61
CA ASN A 48 -7.67 -13.20 -16.51
C ASN A 48 -8.77 -12.39 -15.81
N SER A 49 -9.58 -13.06 -14.98
CA SER A 49 -10.65 -12.42 -14.21
C SER A 49 -10.08 -11.48 -13.15
N TYR A 50 -9.00 -11.91 -12.49
CA TYR A 50 -8.30 -11.13 -11.47
C TYR A 50 -7.68 -9.86 -12.03
N ILE A 51 -7.01 -9.91 -13.18
CA ILE A 51 -6.37 -8.72 -13.77
C ILE A 51 -7.41 -7.63 -14.02
N ASN A 52 -8.54 -8.00 -14.66
CA ASN A 52 -9.63 -7.06 -14.94
C ASN A 52 -10.23 -6.46 -13.67
N ASN A 53 -10.48 -7.28 -12.65
CA ASN A 53 -11.01 -6.81 -11.37
C ASN A 53 -10.01 -5.95 -10.60
N THR A 54 -8.71 -6.28 -10.66
CA THR A 54 -7.65 -5.57 -9.97
C THR A 54 -7.46 -4.17 -10.52
N LEU A 55 -7.59 -3.97 -11.84
CA LEU A 55 -7.58 -2.64 -12.44
C LEU A 55 -8.69 -1.74 -11.88
N ASN A 56 -9.91 -2.28 -11.75
CA ASN A 56 -11.04 -1.54 -11.18
C ASN A 56 -10.81 -1.20 -9.69
N VAL A 57 -10.37 -2.19 -8.91
CA VAL A 57 -10.11 -2.01 -7.47
C VAL A 57 -9.00 -0.99 -7.24
N LEU A 58 -7.87 -1.10 -7.95
CA LEU A 58 -6.76 -0.17 -7.81
C LEU A 58 -7.15 1.25 -8.21
N SER A 59 -7.89 1.43 -9.32
CA SER A 59 -8.36 2.74 -9.75
C SER A 59 -9.22 3.42 -8.68
N LEU A 60 -10.08 2.66 -8.01
CA LEU A 60 -10.92 3.13 -6.92
C LEU A 60 -10.09 3.47 -5.67
N ILE A 61 -9.18 2.60 -5.26
CA ILE A 61 -8.35 2.82 -4.07
C ILE A 61 -7.46 4.05 -4.28
N ILE A 62 -6.79 4.19 -5.43
CA ILE A 62 -5.96 5.36 -5.76
C ILE A 62 -6.77 6.65 -5.67
N GLY A 63 -8.00 6.65 -6.21
CA GLY A 63 -8.90 7.80 -6.13
C GLY A 63 -9.19 8.21 -4.68
N PHE A 64 -9.50 7.25 -3.81
CA PHE A 64 -9.71 7.50 -2.39
C PHE A 64 -8.43 7.94 -1.67
N SER A 65 -7.29 7.32 -1.96
CA SER A 65 -5.98 7.65 -1.37
C SER A 65 -5.58 9.10 -1.68
N ILE A 66 -5.72 9.53 -2.93
CA ILE A 66 -5.43 10.92 -3.35
C ILE A 66 -6.42 11.92 -2.75
N ALA A 67 -7.71 11.56 -2.67
CA ALA A 67 -8.72 12.42 -2.05
C ALA A 67 -8.44 12.62 -0.55
N LEU A 68 -8.14 11.55 0.19
CA LEU A 68 -7.80 11.61 1.61
C LEU A 68 -6.48 12.37 1.84
N PHE A 69 -5.49 12.18 0.96
CA PHE A 69 -4.24 12.93 1.00
C PHE A 69 -4.48 14.43 0.84
N THR A 70 -5.30 14.81 -0.13
CA THR A 70 -5.69 16.21 -0.36
C THR A 70 -6.44 16.78 0.84
N LEU A 71 -7.39 16.01 1.39
CA LEU A 71 -8.15 16.40 2.58
C LEU A 71 -7.21 16.69 3.75
N ILE A 72 -6.26 15.79 4.06
CA ILE A 72 -5.34 15.96 5.19
C ILE A 72 -4.42 17.17 5.01
N ILE A 73 -3.95 17.43 3.79
CA ILE A 73 -3.07 18.58 3.52
C ILE A 73 -3.84 19.90 3.60
N THR A 74 -5.08 19.93 3.13
CA THR A 74 -5.91 21.14 3.08
C THR A 74 -6.68 21.39 4.36
N ALA A 75 -6.86 20.38 5.21
CA ALA A 75 -7.61 20.51 6.44
C ALA A 75 -6.89 21.40 7.45
N SER A 76 -7.60 22.41 7.94
CA SER A 76 -7.18 23.30 9.01
C SER A 76 -8.03 23.04 10.25
N ASN A 77 -7.49 22.27 11.19
CA ASN A 77 -8.13 21.88 12.45
C ASN A 77 -7.06 21.89 13.55
N PRO A 78 -7.38 22.31 14.80
CA PRO A 78 -6.49 22.20 15.97
C PRO A 78 -5.73 20.87 16.08
N ASN A 79 -6.39 19.74 15.83
CA ASN A 79 -5.79 18.39 15.88
C ASN A 79 -4.69 18.23 14.82
N ILE A 80 -4.87 18.79 13.61
CA ILE A 80 -3.83 18.75 12.56
C ILE A 80 -2.64 19.64 12.93
N ASP A 81 -2.88 20.77 13.59
CA ASP A 81 -1.79 21.63 14.05
C ASP A 81 -1.03 21.02 15.23
N GLU A 82 -1.71 20.25 16.07
CA GLU A 82 -1.09 19.41 17.10
C GLU A 82 -0.23 18.30 16.48
N MET A 83 -0.73 17.59 15.46
CA MET A 83 0.03 16.57 14.72
C MET A 83 1.35 17.07 14.13
N LYS A 84 1.40 18.34 13.71
CA LYS A 84 2.62 18.96 13.18
C LYS A 84 3.66 19.22 14.27
N LYS A 85 3.24 19.34 15.53
CA LYS A 85 4.08 19.64 16.70
C LYS A 85 4.45 18.39 17.49
N THR A 86 3.68 17.31 17.36
CA THR A 86 3.99 16.03 18.01
C THR A 86 4.98 15.24 17.16
N TYR A 87 6.15 14.95 17.74
CA TYR A 87 7.22 14.21 17.07
C TYR A 87 7.19 12.72 17.39
N THR A 88 7.54 11.92 16.38
CA THR A 88 7.76 10.48 16.54
C THR A 88 9.19 10.20 16.97
N SER A 89 9.47 8.99 17.44
CA SER A 89 10.84 8.54 17.71
C SER A 89 11.68 8.32 16.43
N PHE A 90 11.06 8.43 15.25
CA PHE A 90 11.73 8.21 13.97
C PHE A 90 12.50 9.47 13.52
N LYS A 91 13.67 9.24 12.90
CA LYS A 91 14.51 10.31 12.35
C LYS A 91 14.80 10.09 10.87
N ILE A 92 14.49 11.08 10.04
CA ILE A 92 14.91 11.16 8.64
C ILE A 92 16.04 12.19 8.53
N SER A 93 17.18 11.78 7.98
CA SER A 93 18.34 12.67 7.77
C SER A 93 18.75 13.46 9.02
N GLY A 94 18.64 12.83 10.19
CA GLY A 94 18.99 13.42 11.49
C GLY A 94 17.90 14.27 12.15
N LYS A 95 16.77 14.53 11.49
CA LYS A 95 15.64 15.31 12.03
C LYS A 95 14.49 14.40 12.47
N GLU A 96 13.88 14.73 13.61
CA GLU A 96 12.68 14.05 14.10
C GLU A 96 11.49 14.31 13.17
N VAL A 97 10.72 13.26 12.93
CA VAL A 97 9.58 13.29 12.00
C VAL A 97 8.31 13.55 12.81
N SER A 98 7.55 14.59 12.44
CA SER A 98 6.25 14.83 13.09
C SER A 98 5.23 13.74 12.74
N LEU A 99 4.20 13.54 13.58
CA LEU A 99 3.12 12.60 13.28
C LEU A 99 2.44 12.94 11.94
N PHE A 100 2.28 14.23 11.66
CA PHE A 100 1.78 14.69 10.37
C PHE A 100 2.67 14.23 9.21
N GLN A 101 3.99 14.44 9.31
CA GLN A 101 4.93 13.98 8.28
C GLN A 101 4.93 12.46 8.11
N HIS A 102 4.86 11.71 9.21
CA HIS A 102 4.83 10.26 9.18
C HIS A 102 3.60 9.71 8.43
N ILE A 103 2.43 10.29 8.66
CA ILE A 103 1.20 9.94 7.93
C ILE A 103 1.33 10.30 6.45
N LEU A 104 1.83 11.49 6.11
CA LEU A 104 2.01 11.88 4.71
C LEU A 104 3.01 10.99 3.96
N ILE A 105 4.14 10.64 4.58
CA ILE A 105 5.12 9.71 3.99
C ILE A 105 4.47 8.35 3.72
N THR A 106 3.67 7.86 4.67
CA THR A 106 2.93 6.59 4.52
C THR A 106 1.91 6.66 3.38
N MET A 107 1.16 7.75 3.26
CA MET A 107 0.20 7.94 2.16
C MET A 107 0.89 8.02 0.80
N ILE A 108 1.96 8.78 0.68
CA ILE A 108 2.72 8.92 -0.57
C ILE A 108 3.28 7.56 -0.99
N TYR A 109 3.82 6.78 -0.04
CA TYR A 109 4.26 5.42 -0.30
C TYR A 109 3.12 4.55 -0.85
N ILE A 110 1.96 4.54 -0.18
CA ILE A 110 0.80 3.74 -0.58
C ILE A 110 0.37 4.10 -2.02
N ILE A 111 0.15 5.39 -2.29
CA ILE A 111 -0.27 5.89 -3.62
C ILE A 111 0.74 5.49 -4.70
N LEU A 112 2.04 5.59 -4.40
CA LEU A 112 3.09 5.25 -5.33
C LEU A 112 3.10 3.74 -5.64
N VAL A 113 2.98 2.89 -4.64
CA VAL A 113 2.94 1.42 -4.83
C VAL A 113 1.65 1.02 -5.55
N GLU A 114 0.51 1.66 -5.28
CA GLU A 114 -0.73 1.46 -6.02
C GLU A 114 -0.58 1.80 -7.51
N CYS A 115 0.00 2.95 -7.83
CA CYS A 115 0.26 3.35 -9.20
C CYS A 115 1.20 2.37 -9.93
N LEU A 116 2.25 1.89 -9.25
CA LEU A 116 3.15 0.88 -9.81
C LEU A 116 2.43 -0.45 -10.05
N LEU A 117 1.60 -0.89 -9.10
CA LEU A 117 0.85 -2.14 -9.25
C LEU A 117 -0.20 -2.01 -10.36
N LEU A 118 -0.85 -0.86 -10.51
CA LEU A 118 -1.79 -0.60 -11.60
C LEU A 118 -1.09 -0.68 -12.96
N LEU A 119 0.09 -0.05 -13.09
CA LEU A 119 0.92 -0.17 -14.29
C LEU A 119 1.30 -1.62 -14.58
N LEU A 120 1.70 -2.38 -13.55
CA LEU A 120 2.04 -3.79 -13.69
C LEU A 120 0.82 -4.62 -14.15
N SER A 121 -0.35 -4.40 -13.55
CA SER A 121 -1.60 -5.08 -13.93
C SER A 121 -2.03 -4.74 -15.36
N LEU A 122 -1.82 -3.50 -15.80
CA LEU A 122 -2.12 -3.07 -17.17
C LEU A 122 -1.17 -3.71 -18.20
N LEU A 123 0.11 -3.83 -17.85
CA LEU A 123 1.12 -4.42 -18.72
C LEU A 123 1.13 -5.96 -18.67
N PHE A 124 0.48 -6.57 -17.68
CA PHE A 124 0.50 -8.02 -17.45
C PHE A 124 0.21 -8.85 -18.72
N PRO A 125 -0.88 -8.59 -19.48
CA PRO A 125 -1.23 -9.42 -20.63
C PRO A 125 -0.22 -9.36 -21.79
N PHE A 126 0.65 -8.34 -21.83
CA PHE A 126 1.66 -8.18 -22.87
C PHE A 126 2.93 -8.98 -22.60
N PHE A 127 3.26 -9.20 -21.32
CA PHE A 127 4.52 -9.85 -20.91
C PHE A 127 4.33 -11.25 -20.35
N PHE A 128 3.12 -11.59 -19.86
CA PHE A 128 2.85 -12.84 -19.18
C PHE A 128 1.67 -13.58 -19.80
N ASP A 129 1.91 -14.83 -20.17
CA ASP A 129 0.86 -15.76 -20.55
C ASP A 129 0.31 -16.45 -19.28
N PRO A 130 -1.00 -16.41 -19.01
CA PRO A 130 -1.63 -17.11 -17.88
C PRO A 130 -1.40 -18.62 -17.83
N TYR A 131 -1.09 -19.25 -18.97
CA TYR A 131 -0.82 -20.69 -19.04
C TYR A 131 0.63 -21.02 -18.69
N ASP A 132 1.55 -20.06 -18.80
CA ASP A 132 2.97 -20.27 -18.51
C ASP A 132 3.27 -20.18 -17.01
N SER A 133 4.32 -20.88 -16.56
CA SER A 133 4.80 -20.85 -15.18
C SER A 133 5.17 -19.43 -14.74
N SER A 134 5.70 -18.60 -15.65
CA SER A 134 6.03 -17.20 -15.35
C SER A 134 4.79 -16.38 -15.00
N GLY A 135 3.68 -16.55 -15.74
CA GLY A 135 2.41 -15.88 -15.47
C GLY A 135 1.78 -16.29 -14.15
N LYS A 136 1.89 -17.58 -13.77
CA LYS A 136 1.43 -18.06 -12.45
C LYS A 136 2.21 -17.40 -11.31
N ILE A 137 3.52 -17.29 -11.42
CA ILE A 137 4.36 -16.64 -10.39
C ILE A 137 4.03 -15.15 -10.31
N ALA A 138 3.94 -14.47 -11.45
CA ALA A 138 3.59 -13.06 -11.51
C ALA A 138 2.20 -12.77 -10.89
N PHE A 139 1.24 -13.67 -11.10
CA PHE A 139 -0.08 -13.60 -10.48
C PHE A 139 -0.01 -13.66 -8.95
N TYR A 140 0.70 -14.63 -8.37
CA TYR A 140 0.82 -14.70 -6.90
C TYR A 140 1.54 -13.50 -6.30
N ILE A 141 2.58 -12.98 -6.99
CA ILE A 141 3.25 -11.75 -6.60
C ILE A 141 2.26 -10.57 -6.61
N SER A 142 1.41 -10.47 -7.64
CA SER A 142 0.42 -9.40 -7.74
C SER A 142 -0.64 -9.47 -6.64
N ILE A 143 -1.09 -10.67 -6.26
CA ILE A 143 -2.01 -10.88 -5.12
C ILE A 143 -1.37 -10.45 -3.81
N PHE A 144 -0.12 -10.86 -3.60
CA PHE A 144 0.63 -10.47 -2.40
C PHE A 144 0.74 -8.95 -2.30
N LEU A 145 1.13 -8.27 -3.38
CA LEU A 145 1.25 -6.82 -3.41
C LEU A 145 -0.10 -6.12 -3.21
N LEU A 146 -1.16 -6.58 -3.88
CA LEU A 146 -2.50 -6.01 -3.73
C LEU A 146 -2.98 -6.11 -2.28
N SER A 147 -2.87 -7.28 -1.66
CA SER A 147 -3.27 -7.47 -0.27
C SER A 147 -2.43 -6.62 0.68
N HIS A 148 -1.13 -6.49 0.44
CA HIS A 148 -0.23 -5.64 1.22
C HIS A 148 -0.65 -4.17 1.19
N ILE A 149 -0.98 -3.66 -0.01
CA ILE A 149 -1.45 -2.29 -0.20
C ILE A 149 -2.77 -2.07 0.54
N ILE A 150 -3.73 -3.00 0.43
CA ILE A 150 -5.03 -2.89 1.12
C ILE A 150 -4.83 -2.81 2.64
N ILE A 151 -3.98 -3.67 3.21
CA ILE A 151 -3.71 -3.66 4.65
C ILE A 151 -2.98 -2.38 5.06
N CYS A 152 -2.05 -1.89 4.24
CA CYS A 152 -1.39 -0.61 4.48
C CYS A 152 -2.38 0.56 4.46
N ASN A 153 -3.35 0.57 3.55
CA ASN A 153 -4.43 1.56 3.51
C ASN A 153 -5.31 1.53 4.75
N ILE A 154 -5.71 0.35 5.20
CA ILE A 154 -6.51 0.18 6.42
C ILE A 154 -5.72 0.71 7.62
N SER A 155 -4.44 0.32 7.75
CA SER A 155 -3.57 0.78 8.82
C SER A 155 -3.41 2.30 8.82
N ASN A 156 -3.20 2.89 7.64
CA ASN A 156 -3.04 4.33 7.50
C ASN A 156 -4.34 5.08 7.84
N THR A 157 -5.48 4.58 7.38
CA THR A 157 -6.80 5.14 7.73
C THR A 157 -7.06 5.07 9.23
N MET A 158 -6.70 3.96 9.88
CA MET A 158 -6.78 3.85 11.34
C MET A 158 -5.88 4.86 12.05
N ASN A 159 -4.64 5.04 11.59
CA ASN A 159 -3.73 6.04 12.16
C ASN A 159 -4.31 7.46 12.02
N VAL A 160 -4.84 7.80 10.86
CA VAL A 160 -5.53 9.08 10.63
C VAL A 160 -6.72 9.23 11.58
N TYR A 161 -7.56 8.20 11.72
CA TYR A 161 -8.71 8.21 12.63
C TYR A 161 -8.30 8.42 14.09
N PHE A 162 -7.36 7.63 14.59
CA PHE A 162 -6.92 7.75 15.99
C PHE A 162 -6.37 9.14 16.25
N VAL A 163 -5.52 9.64 15.36
CA VAL A 163 -4.90 10.93 15.55
C VAL A 163 -5.89 12.10 15.42
N LEU A 164 -6.90 12.01 14.54
CA LEU A 164 -7.89 13.08 14.37
C LEU A 164 -9.03 13.04 15.40
N CYS A 165 -9.42 11.86 15.88
CA CYS A 165 -10.63 11.68 16.71
C CYS A 165 -10.35 11.32 18.17
N LYS A 166 -9.15 10.82 18.50
CA LYS A 166 -8.74 10.53 19.88
C LYS A 166 -7.36 11.14 20.13
N PRO A 167 -7.26 12.33 20.74
CA PRO A 167 -5.97 12.86 21.14
C PRO A 167 -5.30 11.83 22.05
N LEU A 168 -4.12 11.36 21.64
CA LEU A 168 -3.23 10.48 22.41
C LEU A 168 -2.63 11.26 23.58
#